data_AF-A0A527UVQ6-F1
#
_entry.id   AF-A0A527UVQ6-F1
#
_cell.length_a   1.000
_cell.length_b   1.000
_cell.length_c   1.000
_cell.angle_alpha   90.00
_cell.angle_beta   90.00
_cell.angle_gamma   90.00
#
_symmetry.space_group_name_H-M   'P 1'
#
loop_
_entity.id
_entity.type
_entity.pdbx_description
1 polymer ?
#
loop_
_entity_poly.entity_id
_entity_poly.type
_entity_poly.pdbx_seq_one_letter_code
_entity_poly.pdbx_strand_id
1 'polypeptide(L)'
;RNLEQQLGRALFVRHKGGASLTPAGEQFLRHAPMFVQLWQRTLHQVAVPPGRRAVLTVGSEVSLAQPLLLDWVRWMRGSLQDIALRVHVDVPQDLINQVASGMVDIAIMYAPPHRPGLKIDLLLEEKLVLVTTNS
;
A
#
# COMPACT_ATOMS: atom_id res chain seq x y z
N ARG A 1 12.76 2.67 -22.13
CA ARG A 1 14.01 2.66 -22.93
C ARG A 1 15.26 2.61 -22.08
N ASN A 2 15.42 3.42 -21.01
CA ASN A 2 16.62 3.37 -20.16
C ASN A 2 16.87 1.97 -19.55
N LEU A 3 15.82 1.31 -19.05
CA LEU A 3 15.91 -0.05 -18.51
C LEU A 3 16.29 -1.12 -19.58
N GLU A 4 15.71 -1.05 -20.77
CA GLU A 4 16.03 -1.97 -21.89
C GLU A 4 17.47 -1.79 -22.37
N GLN A 5 17.99 -0.55 -22.32
CA GLN A 5 19.40 -0.26 -22.62
C GLN A 5 20.32 -0.84 -21.53
N GLN A 6 19.97 -0.72 -20.25
CA GLN A 6 20.75 -1.31 -19.16
C GLN A 6 20.77 -2.84 -19.20
N LEU A 7 19.66 -3.47 -19.60
CA LEU A 7 19.54 -4.92 -19.72
C LEU A 7 20.08 -5.47 -21.06
N GLY A 8 20.38 -4.60 -22.02
CA GLY A 8 20.79 -4.97 -23.38
C GLY A 8 19.74 -5.81 -24.14
N ARG A 9 18.48 -5.80 -23.70
CA ARG A 9 17.39 -6.60 -24.27
C ARG A 9 16.11 -5.77 -24.35
N ALA A 10 15.41 -5.89 -25.47
CA ALA A 10 14.05 -5.36 -25.58
C ALA A 10 13.12 -6.17 -24.67
N LEU A 11 12.35 -5.49 -23.83
CA LEU A 11 11.35 -6.11 -22.96
C LEU A 11 9.97 -6.10 -23.61
N PHE A 12 9.76 -5.20 -24.59
CA PHE A 12 8.49 -5.05 -25.29
C PHE A 12 8.65 -5.11 -26.81
N VAL A 13 7.69 -5.75 -27.50
CA VAL A 13 7.52 -5.69 -28.96
C VAL A 13 6.28 -4.87 -29.28
N ARG A 14 6.43 -3.84 -30.12
CA ARG A 14 5.29 -3.02 -30.58
C ARG A 14 4.66 -3.62 -31.84
N HIS A 15 3.33 -3.64 -31.88
CA HIS A 15 2.52 -4.03 -33.02
C HIS A 15 1.38 -3.03 -33.22
N LYS A 16 0.71 -3.09 -34.39
CA LYS A 16 -0.34 -2.11 -34.77
C LYS A 16 -1.53 -2.05 -33.78
N GLY A 17 -1.70 -3.07 -32.93
CA GLY A 17 -2.74 -3.13 -31.89
C GLY A 17 -2.26 -2.96 -30.45
N GLY A 18 -0.97 -2.70 -30.19
CA GLY A 18 -0.46 -2.59 -28.82
C GLY A 18 1.00 -2.97 -28.63
N ALA A 19 1.35 -3.35 -27.41
CA ALA A 19 2.67 -3.85 -27.03
C ALA A 19 2.54 -5.18 -26.28
N SER A 20 3.38 -6.15 -26.65
CA SER A 20 3.49 -7.44 -25.96
C SER A 20 4.86 -7.57 -25.32
N LEU A 21 4.96 -8.40 -24.28
CA LEU A 21 6.25 -8.71 -23.68
C LEU A 21 7.06 -9.61 -24.61
N THR A 22 8.38 -9.43 -24.61
CA THR A 22 9.32 -10.42 -25.14
C THR A 22 9.53 -11.53 -24.09
N PRO A 23 10.16 -12.66 -24.44
CA PRO A 23 10.58 -13.66 -23.44
C PRO A 23 11.46 -13.06 -22.32
N ALA A 24 12.30 -12.07 -22.65
CA ALA A 24 13.07 -11.32 -21.66
C ALA A 24 12.17 -10.41 -20.80
N GLY A 25 11.15 -9.80 -21.41
CA GLY A 25 10.10 -9.03 -20.73
C GLY A 25 9.32 -9.86 -19.70
N GLU A 26 8.89 -11.06 -20.08
CA GLU A 26 8.20 -11.98 -19.16
C GLU A 26 9.11 -12.43 -18.00
N GLN A 27 10.37 -12.77 -18.30
CA GLN A 27 11.33 -13.15 -17.27
C GLN A 27 11.60 -12.01 -16.29
N PHE A 28 11.76 -10.78 -16.79
CA PHE A 28 11.94 -9.60 -15.96
C PHE A 28 10.68 -9.29 -15.13
N LEU A 29 9.49 -9.40 -15.73
CA LEU A 29 8.22 -9.13 -15.05
C LEU A 29 8.02 -10.02 -13.83
N ARG A 30 8.52 -11.26 -13.82
CA ARG A 30 8.50 -12.13 -12.64
C ARG A 30 9.26 -11.55 -11.44
N HIS A 31 10.30 -10.76 -11.68
CA HIS A 31 11.18 -10.19 -10.64
C HIS A 31 10.93 -8.70 -10.38
N ALA A 32 10.32 -7.99 -11.32
CA ALA A 32 10.07 -6.55 -11.23
C ALA A 32 9.30 -6.15 -9.95
N PRO A 33 8.24 -6.87 -9.50
CA PRO A 33 7.56 -6.53 -8.26
C PRO A 33 8.48 -6.59 -7.04
N MET A 34 9.35 -7.60 -6.96
CA MET A 34 10.30 -7.77 -5.85
C MET A 34 11.29 -6.60 -5.78
N PHE A 35 11.83 -6.16 -6.92
CA PHE A 35 12.74 -5.02 -6.95
C PHE A 35 12.07 -3.72 -6.53
N VAL A 36 10.85 -3.47 -7.01
CA VAL A 36 10.07 -2.29 -6.60
C VAL A 36 9.83 -2.32 -5.10
N GLN A 37 9.39 -3.46 -4.56
CA GLN A 37 9.18 -3.61 -3.12
C GLN A 37 10.46 -3.40 -2.31
N LEU A 38 11.59 -3.97 -2.74
CA LEU A 38 12.88 -3.80 -2.06
C LEU A 38 13.33 -2.34 -2.08
N TRP A 39 13.18 -1.67 -3.22
CA TRP A 39 13.49 -0.25 -3.37
C TRP A 39 12.62 0.61 -2.44
N GLN A 40 11.31 0.37 -2.42
CA GLN A 40 10.39 1.10 -1.52
C GLN A 40 10.74 0.87 -0.05
N ARG A 41 11.02 -0.36 0.38
CA ARG A 41 11.46 -0.64 1.75
C ARG A 41 12.76 0.10 2.11
N THR A 42 13.70 0.16 1.17
CA THR A 42 14.96 0.88 1.37
C THR A 42 14.70 2.38 1.57
N LEU A 43 13.84 2.98 0.75
CA LEU A 43 13.44 4.39 0.91
C LEU A 43 12.79 4.64 2.29
N HIS A 44 11.95 3.73 2.76
CA HIS A 44 11.32 3.84 4.09
C HIS A 44 12.35 3.77 5.22
N GLN A 45 13.35 2.89 5.13
CA GLN A 45 14.42 2.77 6.13
C GLN A 45 15.35 3.99 6.14
N VAL A 46 15.65 4.56 4.97
CA VAL A 46 16.47 5.77 4.87
C VAL A 46 15.72 7.01 5.36
N ALA A 47 14.39 7.03 5.25
CA ALA A 47 13.55 8.13 5.72
C ALA A 47 13.31 8.15 7.24
N VAL A 48 13.97 7.26 8.01
CA VAL A 48 13.81 7.18 9.47
C VAL A 48 14.44 8.40 10.14
N PRO A 49 13.66 9.21 10.90
CA PRO A 49 14.20 10.36 11.61
C PRO A 49 15.19 9.96 12.71
N PRO A 50 16.16 10.82 13.06
CA PRO A 50 17.05 10.58 14.20
C PRO A 50 16.27 10.32 15.49
N GLY A 51 16.68 9.30 16.25
CA GLY A 51 16.01 8.89 17.49
C GLY A 51 14.80 7.97 17.29
N ARG A 52 14.52 7.53 16.06
CA ARG A 52 13.52 6.51 15.77
C ARG A 52 14.14 5.29 15.09
N ARG A 53 13.51 4.13 15.27
CA ARG A 53 14.00 2.83 14.80
C ARG A 53 13.41 2.44 13.43
N ALA A 54 12.22 2.93 13.13
CA ALA A 54 11.51 2.66 11.87
C ALA A 54 10.48 3.75 11.57
N VAL A 55 9.99 3.77 10.33
CA VAL A 55 8.79 4.50 9.91
C VAL A 55 7.71 3.46 9.59
N LEU A 56 6.50 3.66 10.11
CA LEU A 56 5.31 2.91 9.79
C LEU A 56 4.35 3.82 9.01
N THR A 57 4.02 3.44 7.78
CA THR A 57 3.07 4.16 6.93
C THR A 57 1.73 3.46 6.93
N VAL A 58 0.68 4.15 7.38
CA VAL A 58 -0.70 3.65 7.42
C VAL A 58 -1.60 4.47 6.49
N GLY A 59 -2.29 3.79 5.59
CA GLY A 59 -3.36 4.37 4.79
C GLY A 59 -4.74 4.06 5.37
N SER A 60 -5.71 4.94 5.16
CA SER A 60 -7.11 4.70 5.53
C SER A 60 -8.05 5.24 4.46
N GLU A 61 -9.18 4.57 4.24
CA GLU A 61 -10.22 5.13 3.39
C GLU A 61 -10.88 6.35 4.05
N VAL A 62 -11.37 7.29 3.23
CA VAL A 62 -11.99 8.54 3.69
C VAL A 62 -13.13 8.30 4.69
N SER A 63 -13.94 7.27 4.45
CA SER A 63 -15.09 6.88 5.29
C SER A 63 -14.69 6.43 6.70
N LEU A 64 -13.48 5.90 6.89
CA LEU A 64 -13.00 5.38 8.18
C LEU A 64 -12.01 6.31 8.87
N ALA A 65 -11.72 7.47 8.28
CA ALA A 65 -10.73 8.41 8.80
C ALA A 65 -11.10 8.97 10.19
N GLN A 66 -12.36 8.86 10.63
CA GLN A 66 -12.83 9.35 11.94
C GLN A 66 -13.97 8.49 12.49
N PRO A 67 -14.10 8.29 13.82
CA PRO A 67 -13.10 8.49 14.87
C PRO A 67 -12.15 7.29 15.05
N LEU A 68 -12.46 6.13 14.46
CA LEU A 68 -11.73 4.87 14.66
C LEU A 68 -10.23 4.98 14.33
N LEU A 69 -9.89 5.54 13.17
CA LEU A 69 -8.50 5.75 12.77
C LEU A 69 -7.76 6.63 13.77
N LEU A 70 -8.41 7.69 14.26
CA LEU A 70 -7.77 8.67 15.14
C LEU A 70 -7.42 8.06 16.50
N ASP A 71 -8.32 7.26 17.07
CA ASP A 71 -8.09 6.57 18.34
C ASP A 71 -7.01 5.49 18.22
N TRP A 72 -7.01 4.74 17.13
CA TRP A 72 -5.97 3.74 16.86
C TRP A 72 -4.59 4.38 16.63
N VAL A 73 -4.53 5.48 15.88
CA VAL A 73 -3.30 6.28 15.67
C VAL A 73 -2.77 6.86 16.98
N ARG A 74 -3.66 7.34 17.86
CA ARG A 74 -3.28 7.81 19.20
C ARG A 74 -2.71 6.68 20.06
N TRP A 75 -3.37 5.52 20.07
CA TRP A 75 -2.89 4.34 20.80
C TRP A 75 -1.51 3.88 20.30
N MET A 76 -1.29 3.82 18.98
CA MET A 76 0.00 3.47 18.40
C MET A 76 1.09 4.47 18.77
N ARG A 77 0.81 5.78 18.70
CA ARG A 77 1.79 6.80 19.12
C ARG A 77 2.16 6.69 20.60
N GLY A 78 1.22 6.32 21.46
CA GLY A 78 1.48 6.09 22.88
C GLY A 78 2.28 4.81 23.17
N SER A 79 1.98 3.74 22.43
CA SER A 79 2.55 2.40 22.66
C SER A 79 3.87 2.15 21.92
N LEU A 80 4.11 2.84 20.79
CA LEU A 80 5.26 2.66 19.88
C LEU A 80 6.02 3.98 19.71
N GLN A 81 6.54 4.53 20.80
CA GLN A 81 7.16 5.86 20.84
C GLN A 81 8.47 5.94 20.02
N ASP A 82 9.11 4.80 19.76
CA ASP A 82 10.33 4.65 18.97
C ASP A 82 10.09 4.53 17.46
N ILE A 83 8.83 4.54 17.01
CA ILE A 83 8.43 4.40 15.61
C ILE A 83 7.84 5.72 15.09
N ALA A 84 8.24 6.13 13.88
CA ALA A 84 7.68 7.29 13.22
C ALA A 84 6.41 6.86 12.49
N LEU A 85 5.26 7.38 12.92
CA LEU A 85 3.99 7.07 12.28
C LEU A 85 3.64 8.10 11.21
N ARG A 86 3.44 7.65 9.96
CA ARG A 86 2.88 8.42 8.85
C ARG A 86 1.47 7.90 8.57
N VAL A 87 0.52 8.81 8.44
CA VAL A 87 -0.88 8.48 8.14
C VAL A 87 -1.34 9.32 6.96
N HIS A 88 -2.00 8.70 5.99
CA HIS A 88 -2.66 9.38 4.88
C HIS A 88 -3.99 8.72 4.56
N VAL A 89 -4.82 9.46 3.84
CA VAL A 89 -6.15 9.03 3.43
C VAL A 89 -6.18 8.93 1.91
N ASP A 90 -6.73 7.85 1.39
CA ASP A 90 -6.83 7.61 -0.05
C ASP A 90 -8.05 6.74 -0.38
N VAL A 91 -8.34 6.54 -1.67
CA VAL A 91 -9.41 5.65 -2.12
C VAL A 91 -9.00 4.18 -1.97
N PRO A 92 -9.93 3.24 -1.71
CA PRO A 92 -9.58 1.83 -1.43
C PRO A 92 -8.73 1.16 -2.51
N GLN A 93 -9.00 1.43 -3.79
CA GLN A 93 -8.23 0.86 -4.91
C GLN A 93 -6.76 1.28 -4.87
N ASP A 94 -6.50 2.54 -4.55
CA ASP A 94 -5.14 3.07 -4.47
C ASP A 94 -4.42 2.55 -3.23
N LEU A 95 -5.12 2.45 -2.09
CA LEU A 95 -4.57 1.84 -0.87
C LEU A 95 -4.13 0.38 -1.09
N ILE A 96 -4.93 -0.42 -1.81
CA ILE A 96 -4.58 -1.81 -2.13
C ILE A 96 -3.30 -1.88 -2.96
N ASN A 97 -3.18 -1.01 -3.98
CA ASN A 97 -1.99 -0.95 -4.83
C ASN A 97 -0.76 -0.44 -4.05
N GLN A 98 -0.97 0.50 -3.13
CA GLN A 98 0.08 1.02 -2.26
C GLN A 98 0.59 -0.03 -1.27
N VAL A 99 -0.30 -0.86 -0.70
CA VAL A 99 0.11 -2.01 0.14
C VAL A 99 0.85 -3.05 -0.70
N ALA A 100 0.32 -3.39 -1.88
CA ALA A 100 0.97 -4.38 -2.76
C ALA A 100 2.37 -3.93 -3.24
N SER A 101 2.59 -2.63 -3.41
CA SER A 101 3.88 -2.05 -3.79
C SER A 101 4.83 -1.79 -2.61
N GLY A 102 4.34 -1.89 -1.37
CA GLY A 102 5.11 -1.58 -0.15
C GLY A 102 5.31 -0.07 0.07
N MET A 103 4.51 0.77 -0.57
CA MET A 103 4.45 2.21 -0.25
C MET A 103 3.70 2.46 1.07
N VAL A 104 2.80 1.55 1.42
CA VAL A 104 2.01 1.56 2.64
C VAL A 104 2.17 0.23 3.33
N ASP A 105 2.40 0.25 4.63
CA ASP A 105 2.58 -0.97 5.42
C ASP A 105 1.22 -1.57 5.81
N ILE A 106 0.25 -0.72 6.16
CA ILE A 106 -1.08 -1.12 6.63
C ILE A 106 -2.13 -0.23 5.97
N ALA A 107 -3.21 -0.81 5.43
CA ALA A 107 -4.36 -0.07 4.96
C ALA A 107 -5.63 -0.46 5.73
N ILE A 108 -6.38 0.52 6.21
CA ILE A 108 -7.65 0.35 6.91
C ILE A 108 -8.80 0.71 5.95
N MET A 109 -9.67 -0.25 5.68
CA MET A 109 -10.81 -0.10 4.77
C MET A 109 -11.99 -0.98 5.19
N TYR A 110 -13.20 -0.62 4.77
CA TYR A 110 -14.44 -1.28 5.24
C TYR A 110 -14.60 -2.69 4.67
N ALA A 111 -14.28 -2.85 3.38
CA ALA A 111 -14.43 -4.11 2.67
C ALA A 111 -13.26 -4.31 1.71
N PRO A 112 -12.09 -4.76 2.20
CA PRO A 112 -10.95 -5.04 1.34
C PRO A 112 -11.30 -6.16 0.35
N PRO A 113 -11.11 -5.97 -0.97
CA PRO A 113 -11.27 -7.05 -1.92
C PRO A 113 -10.20 -8.11 -1.70
N HIS A 114 -10.58 -9.38 -1.85
CA HIS A 114 -9.65 -10.49 -1.66
C HIS A 114 -8.61 -10.49 -2.79
N ARG A 115 -7.34 -10.25 -2.45
CA ARG A 115 -6.22 -10.27 -3.41
C ARG A 115 -5.12 -11.20 -2.92
N PRO A 116 -4.63 -12.13 -3.75
CA PRO A 116 -3.52 -13.00 -3.39
C PRO A 116 -2.30 -12.18 -2.94
N GLY A 117 -1.71 -12.55 -1.81
CA GLY A 117 -0.56 -11.87 -1.22
C GLY A 117 -0.90 -10.74 -0.25
N LEU A 118 -2.18 -10.41 -0.04
CA LEU A 118 -2.62 -9.54 1.05
C LEU A 118 -3.13 -10.37 2.22
N LYS A 119 -2.69 -10.00 3.43
CA LYS A 119 -3.30 -10.49 4.67
C LYS A 119 -4.38 -9.51 5.09
N ILE A 120 -5.57 -10.01 5.35
CA ILE A 120 -6.72 -9.23 5.81
C ILE A 120 -7.03 -9.66 7.24
N ASP A 121 -6.97 -8.72 8.17
CA ASP A 121 -7.33 -8.92 9.58
C ASP A 121 -8.54 -8.04 9.91
N LEU A 122 -9.60 -8.63 10.46
CA LEU A 122 -10.80 -7.90 10.88
C LEU A 122 -10.50 -7.08 12.14
N LEU A 123 -10.69 -5.77 12.07
CA LEU A 123 -10.43 -4.85 13.20
C LEU A 123 -11.68 -4.59 14.05
N LEU A 124 -12.84 -4.40 13.40
CA LEU A 124 -14.10 -4.04 14.04
C LEU A 124 -15.27 -4.46 13.15
N GLU A 125 -16.38 -4.86 13.76
CA GLU A 125 -17.69 -4.92 13.10
C GLU A 125 -18.52 -3.70 13.50
N GLU A 126 -18.96 -2.91 12.52
CA GLU A 126 -19.87 -1.80 12.75
C GLU A 126 -21.33 -2.26 12.57
N LYS A 127 -22.18 -1.98 13.56
CA LYS A 127 -23.62 -2.27 13.49
C LYS A 127 -24.38 -1.02 13.05
N LEU A 128 -24.96 -1.06 11.85
CA LEU A 128 -25.84 -0.02 11.36
C LEU A 128 -27.22 -0.13 12.02
N VAL A 129 -27.72 0.99 12.55
CA VAL A 129 -29.07 1.10 13.12
C VAL A 129 -29.90 2.09 12.31
N LEU A 130 -31.17 1.77 12.07
CA LEU A 130 -32.09 2.68 11.40
C LEU A 130 -32.55 3.76 12.38
N VAL A 131 -32.28 5.02 12.05
CA VAL A 131 -32.84 6.17 12.76
C VAL A 131 -33.92 6.79 11.88
N THR A 132 -35.14 6.85 12.40
CA THR A 132 -36.26 7.58 11.78
C THR A 132 -36.87 8.50 12.81
N THR A 133 -37.41 9.63 12.36
CA THR A 133 -38.32 10.42 13.20
C THR A 133 -39.60 9.61 13.41
N ASN A 134 -40.12 9.57 14.64
CA ASN A 134 -41.52 9.21 14.82
C ASN A 134 -42.35 10.32 14.18
N SER A 135 -43.30 9.93 13.34
CA SER A 135 -44.21 10.79 12.58
C SER A 135 -44.83 11.91 13.40
#